data_AF-A0A4Q0P5A6-F1
#
_entry.id   AF-A0A4Q0P5A6-F1
#
_cell.length_a   1.000
_cell.length_b   1.000
_cell.length_c   1.000
_cell.angle_alpha   90.00
_cell.angle_beta   90.00
_cell.angle_gamma   90.00
#
_symmetry.space_group_name_H-M   'P 1'
#
loop_
_entity.id
_entity.type
_entity.pdbx_description
1 polymer ?
#
loop_
_entity_poly.entity_id
_entity_poly.type
_entity_poly.pdbx_seq_one_letter_code
_entity_poly.pdbx_strand_id
1 'polypeptide(L)'
;MVYILILVVILLFAIHFYRKEKRHSVKPFPEHWHKLLMENVLYYKNLSKGRQLVFQQKMMQFLSEVYIDGVQFELEELDKILIAASAVIPVFGFKEWHYTNLSGILLYPDNFNEDMQFSSKDNSRNIGGIVGNGRFEKQMILSKKALYHGFRNTTDKSNTGIHEFVHLIDKLDDRTDGVP
;
A
#
# COMPACT_ATOMS: atom_id res chain seq x y z
N MET A 1 39.25 -4.40 31.81
CA MET A 1 37.97 -4.12 32.51
C MET A 1 37.11 -3.13 31.74
N VAL A 2 37.55 -1.89 31.50
CA VAL A 2 36.75 -0.85 30.79
C VAL A 2 36.35 -1.24 29.36
N TYR A 3 37.27 -1.81 28.58
CA TYR A 3 36.99 -2.24 27.20
C TYR A 3 35.95 -3.36 27.09
N ILE A 4 35.88 -4.25 28.08
CA ILE A 4 34.88 -5.33 28.14
C ILE A 4 33.49 -4.71 28.37
N LEU A 5 33.41 -3.69 29.22
CA LEU A 5 32.16 -3.00 29.56
C LEU A 5 31.62 -2.23 28.35
N ILE A 6 32.50 -1.57 27.58
CA ILE A 6 32.14 -0.89 26.32
C ILE A 6 31.64 -1.90 25.27
N LEU A 7 32.32 -3.04 25.11
CA LEU A 7 31.93 -4.07 24.15
C LEU A 7 30.56 -4.69 24.50
N VAL A 8 30.28 -4.91 25.78
CA VAL A 8 28.97 -5.38 26.24
C VAL A 8 27.88 -4.35 25.95
N VAL A 9 28.12 -3.05 26.18
CA VAL A 9 27.15 -1.99 25.85
C VAL A 9 26.88 -1.92 24.34
N ILE A 10 27.92 -1.99 23.51
CA ILE A 10 27.77 -2.01 22.04
C ILE A 10 26.98 -3.26 21.60
N LEU A 11 27.27 -4.43 22.16
CA LEU A 11 26.51 -5.65 21.86
C LEU A 11 25.05 -5.55 22.30
N LEU A 12 24.77 -4.97 23.46
CA LEU A 12 23.40 -4.74 23.92
C LEU A 12 22.66 -3.75 23.04
N PHE A 13 23.30 -2.66 22.60
CA PHE A 13 22.74 -1.72 21.64
C PHE A 13 22.52 -2.37 20.27
N ALA A 14 23.49 -3.14 19.77
CA ALA A 14 23.37 -3.86 18.50
C ALA A 14 22.23 -4.87 18.55
N ILE A 15 22.13 -5.69 19.60
CA ILE A 15 21.03 -6.64 19.81
C ILE A 15 19.70 -5.90 19.96
N HIS A 16 19.66 -4.78 20.69
CA HIS A 16 18.45 -3.98 20.85
C HIS A 16 17.95 -3.42 19.51
N PHE A 17 18.85 -2.86 18.69
CA PHE A 17 18.52 -2.37 17.35
C PHE A 17 18.14 -3.51 16.40
N TYR A 18 18.83 -4.65 16.44
CA TYR A 18 18.53 -5.82 15.62
C TYR A 18 17.19 -6.48 15.99
N ARG A 19 16.79 -6.44 17.27
CA ARG A 19 15.48 -6.93 17.73
C ARG A 19 14.34 -5.94 17.49
N LYS A 20 14.64 -4.69 17.12
CA LYS A 20 13.65 -3.66 16.79
C LYS A 20 13.08 -3.83 15.38
N GLU A 21 13.63 -4.74 14.56
CA GLU A 21 12.87 -5.37 13.48
C GLU A 21 11.77 -6.25 14.10
N LYS A 22 10.72 -5.60 14.60
CA LYS A 22 9.44 -6.24 14.87
C LYS A 22 8.98 -6.83 13.55
N ARG A 23 9.23 -8.12 13.35
CA ARG A 23 8.54 -8.89 12.32
C ARG A 23 7.06 -8.75 12.63
N HIS A 24 6.36 -7.93 11.85
CA HIS A 24 4.93 -7.83 11.93
C HIS A 24 4.38 -9.25 11.72
N SER A 25 3.57 -9.72 12.67
CA SER A 25 3.02 -11.07 12.57
C SER A 25 2.07 -11.11 11.37
N VAL A 26 2.52 -11.72 10.28
CA VAL A 26 1.74 -11.85 9.06
C VAL A 26 0.55 -12.76 9.35
N LYS A 27 -0.66 -12.22 9.17
CA LYS A 27 -1.88 -13.01 9.32
C LYS A 27 -2.01 -13.99 8.15
N PRO A 28 -2.61 -15.18 8.34
CA PRO A 28 -2.88 -16.09 7.24
C PRO A 28 -3.86 -15.45 6.24
N PHE A 29 -3.71 -15.82 4.96
CA PHE A 29 -4.62 -15.37 3.92
C PHE A 29 -6.02 -15.98 4.13
N PRO A 30 -7.10 -15.17 4.21
CA PRO A 30 -8.45 -15.69 4.35
C PRO A 30 -8.91 -16.37 3.06
N GLU A 31 -9.38 -17.62 3.14
CA GLU A 31 -9.71 -18.42 1.94
C GLU A 31 -10.79 -17.77 1.07
N HIS A 32 -11.79 -17.12 1.67
CA HIS A 32 -12.88 -16.46 0.94
C HIS A 32 -12.42 -15.26 0.11
N TRP A 33 -11.28 -14.64 0.43
CA TRP A 33 -10.71 -13.56 -0.36
C TRP A 33 -10.27 -14.02 -1.74
N HIS A 34 -9.98 -15.31 -1.94
CA HIS A 34 -9.62 -15.85 -3.25
C HIS A 34 -10.73 -15.58 -4.27
N LYS A 35 -11.99 -15.79 -3.89
CA LYS A 35 -13.15 -15.54 -4.76
C LYS A 35 -13.24 -14.07 -5.14
N LEU A 36 -13.11 -13.17 -4.16
CA LEU A 36 -13.16 -11.72 -4.37
C LEU A 36 -12.04 -11.24 -5.31
N LEU A 37 -10.82 -11.78 -5.17
CA LEU A 37 -9.71 -11.48 -6.07
C LEU A 37 -9.97 -11.99 -7.50
N MET A 38 -10.51 -13.19 -7.66
CA MET A 38 -10.83 -13.75 -8.98
C MET A 38 -11.91 -12.94 -9.71
N GLU A 39 -12.84 -12.34 -8.98
CA GLU A 39 -13.93 -11.52 -9.52
C GLU A 39 -13.50 -10.10 -9.85
N ASN A 40 -12.63 -9.49 -9.03
CA ASN A 40 -12.36 -8.04 -9.09
C ASN A 40 -10.95 -7.67 -9.58
N VAL A 41 -10.01 -8.61 -9.62
CA VAL A 41 -8.59 -8.31 -9.95
C VAL A 41 -8.14 -9.15 -11.15
N LEU A 42 -8.28 -8.58 -12.36
CA LEU A 42 -7.93 -9.24 -13.61
C LEU A 42 -6.48 -9.76 -13.64
N TYR A 43 -5.54 -8.99 -13.09
CA TYR A 43 -4.14 -9.40 -12.99
C TYR A 43 -3.99 -10.72 -12.22
N TYR A 44 -4.63 -10.83 -11.06
CA TYR A 44 -4.60 -12.02 -10.22
C TYR A 44 -5.26 -13.23 -10.90
N LYS A 45 -6.39 -12.99 -11.57
CA LYS A 45 -7.11 -14.02 -12.34
C LYS A 45 -6.24 -14.65 -13.43
N ASN A 46 -5.35 -13.86 -14.03
CA ASN A 46 -4.47 -14.31 -15.11
C ASN A 46 -3.18 -15.00 -14.62
N LEU A 47 -2.94 -15.05 -13.30
CA LEU A 47 -1.80 -15.77 -12.72
C LEU A 47 -2.04 -17.28 -12.69
N SER A 48 -0.97 -18.06 -12.85
CA SER A 48 -1.01 -19.49 -12.54
C SER A 48 -1.27 -19.72 -11.04
N LYS A 49 -1.81 -20.89 -10.67
CA LYS A 49 -2.11 -21.23 -9.26
C LYS A 49 -0.91 -21.02 -8.33
N GLY A 50 0.29 -21.40 -8.75
CA GLY A 50 1.52 -21.19 -7.97
C GLY A 50 1.82 -19.71 -7.75
N ARG A 51 1.65 -18.88 -8.80
CA ARG A 51 1.83 -17.42 -8.67
C ARG A 51 0.72 -16.76 -7.87
N GLN A 52 -0.51 -17.26 -7.93
CA GLN A 52 -1.60 -16.78 -7.07
C GLN A 52 -1.28 -16.92 -5.59
N LEU A 53 -0.68 -18.04 -5.17
CA LEU A 53 -0.22 -18.23 -3.78
C LEU A 53 0.84 -17.20 -3.38
N VAL A 54 1.82 -16.94 -4.25
CA VAL A 54 2.84 -15.90 -4.00
C VAL A 54 2.20 -14.51 -3.90
N PHE A 55 1.20 -14.21 -4.72
CA PHE A 55 0.48 -12.94 -4.68
C PHE A 55 -0.26 -12.76 -3.35
N GLN A 56 -0.96 -13.79 -2.88
CA GLN A 56 -1.64 -13.80 -1.58
C GLN A 56 -0.66 -13.56 -0.43
N GLN A 57 0.49 -14.24 -0.44
CA GLN A 57 1.54 -14.05 0.58
C GLN A 57 2.04 -12.60 0.60
N LYS A 58 2.32 -12.02 -0.57
CA LYS A 58 2.77 -10.62 -0.67
C LYS A 58 1.69 -9.63 -0.22
N MET A 59 0.41 -9.89 -0.48
CA MET A 59 -0.69 -9.08 0.06
C MET A 59 -0.72 -9.13 1.58
N MET A 60 -0.62 -10.31 2.18
CA MET A 60 -0.64 -10.43 3.64
C MET A 60 0.59 -9.80 4.29
N GLN A 61 1.75 -9.88 3.64
CA GLN A 61 2.96 -9.17 4.07
C GLN A 61 2.71 -7.66 4.08
N PHE A 62 2.22 -7.11 2.97
CA PHE A 62 1.90 -5.68 2.86
C PHE A 62 0.90 -5.23 3.93
N LEU A 63 -0.19 -5.97 4.11
CA LEU A 63 -1.22 -5.67 5.11
C LEU A 63 -0.74 -5.83 6.56
N SER A 64 0.39 -6.50 6.78
CA SER A 64 1.00 -6.57 8.11
C SER A 64 1.81 -5.31 8.44
N GLU A 65 2.29 -4.58 7.42
CA GLU A 65 3.18 -3.44 7.54
C GLU A 65 2.46 -2.10 7.51
N VAL A 66 1.28 -2.05 6.89
CA VAL A 66 0.52 -0.83 6.64
C VAL A 66 -0.85 -0.90 7.33
N TYR A 67 -1.25 0.18 8.02
CA TYR A 67 -2.64 0.31 8.50
C TYR A 67 -3.52 0.95 7.43
N ILE A 68 -4.81 0.59 7.43
CA ILE A 68 -5.80 1.13 6.50
C ILE A 68 -6.98 1.60 7.32
N ASP A 69 -7.35 2.87 7.17
CA ASP A 69 -8.50 3.48 7.83
C ASP A 69 -9.49 4.03 6.80
N GLY A 70 -10.78 3.78 7.03
CA GLY A 70 -11.87 4.39 6.29
C GLY A 70 -12.27 5.71 6.94
N VAL A 71 -12.36 6.77 6.15
CA VAL A 71 -12.77 8.08 6.64
C VAL A 71 -14.26 8.26 6.38
N GLN A 72 -15.05 8.37 7.46
CA GLN A 72 -16.52 8.51 7.44
C GLN A 72 -17.30 7.25 7.02
N PHE A 73 -16.65 6.09 6.92
CA PHE A 73 -17.32 4.80 6.68
C PHE A 73 -16.50 3.64 7.26
N GLU A 74 -17.14 2.49 7.43
CA GLU A 74 -16.48 1.26 7.83
C GLU A 74 -15.88 0.52 6.63
N LEU A 75 -14.61 0.13 6.73
CA LEU A 75 -13.93 -0.60 5.66
C LEU A 75 -14.55 -1.98 5.43
N GLU A 76 -14.88 -2.26 4.18
CA GLU A 76 -15.23 -3.59 3.72
C GLU A 76 -13.97 -4.42 3.47
N GLU A 77 -14.11 -5.75 3.40
CA GLU A 77 -12.98 -6.61 3.03
C GLU A 77 -12.50 -6.31 1.61
N LEU A 78 -13.42 -6.03 0.69
CA LEU A 78 -13.08 -5.70 -0.69
C LEU A 78 -12.21 -4.44 -0.78
N ASP A 79 -12.47 -3.42 0.04
CA ASP A 79 -11.62 -2.21 0.11
C ASP A 79 -10.15 -2.58 0.37
N LYS A 80 -9.92 -3.41 1.40
CA LYS A 80 -8.58 -3.86 1.79
C LYS A 80 -7.93 -4.72 0.70
N ILE A 81 -8.70 -5.58 0.06
CA ILE A 81 -8.23 -6.44 -1.03
C ILE A 81 -7.77 -5.60 -2.22
N LEU A 82 -8.56 -4.60 -2.65
CA LEU A 82 -8.22 -3.75 -3.79
C LEU A 82 -7.01 -2.87 -3.50
N ILE A 83 -6.89 -2.34 -2.27
CA ILE A 83 -5.70 -1.59 -1.84
C ILE A 83 -4.46 -2.50 -1.87
N ALA A 84 -4.52 -3.68 -1.24
CA ALA A 84 -3.38 -4.60 -1.21
C ALA A 84 -3.00 -5.11 -2.60
N ALA A 85 -3.98 -5.36 -3.47
CA ALA A 85 -3.72 -5.72 -4.86
C ALA A 85 -3.01 -4.58 -5.60
N SER A 86 -3.45 -3.33 -5.40
CA SER A 86 -2.81 -2.14 -5.98
C SER A 86 -1.35 -2.01 -5.57
N ALA A 87 -1.04 -2.30 -4.31
CA ALA A 87 0.32 -2.29 -3.78
C ALA A 87 1.20 -3.41 -4.35
N VAL A 88 0.64 -4.61 -4.54
CA VAL A 88 1.43 -5.80 -4.91
C VAL A 88 1.69 -5.88 -6.42
N ILE A 89 0.74 -5.46 -7.26
CA ILE A 89 0.84 -5.57 -8.73
C ILE A 89 2.15 -4.97 -9.29
N PRO A 90 2.51 -3.70 -9.04
CA PRO A 90 3.69 -3.09 -9.67
C PRO A 90 5.00 -3.75 -9.24
N VAL A 91 5.02 -4.34 -8.04
CA VAL A 91 6.23 -4.92 -7.45
C VAL A 91 6.25 -6.46 -7.47
N PHE A 92 5.27 -7.09 -8.13
CA PHE A 92 5.09 -8.54 -8.07
C PHE A 92 6.25 -9.34 -8.68
N GLY A 93 7.02 -8.72 -9.58
CA GLY A 93 8.23 -9.29 -10.17
C GLY A 93 9.43 -9.34 -9.22
N PHE A 94 9.46 -8.51 -8.18
CA PHE A 94 10.56 -8.46 -7.23
C PHE A 94 10.43 -9.57 -6.18
N LYS A 95 11.52 -10.26 -5.92
CA LYS A 95 11.55 -11.37 -4.95
C LYS A 95 11.18 -10.88 -3.55
N GLU A 96 11.84 -9.83 -3.09
CA GLU A 96 11.63 -9.19 -1.79
C GLU A 96 11.38 -7.70 -2.03
N TRP A 97 10.29 -7.16 -1.47
CA TRP A 97 9.90 -5.76 -1.60
C TRP A 97 9.11 -5.32 -0.38
N HIS A 98 9.41 -4.12 0.13
CA HIS A 98 8.74 -3.48 1.26
C HIS A 98 8.62 -1.98 1.02
N TYR A 99 7.47 -1.39 1.37
CA TYR A 99 7.26 0.06 1.25
C TYR A 99 7.77 0.78 2.51
N THR A 100 9.03 1.23 2.50
CA THR A 100 9.65 1.89 3.67
C THR A 100 9.16 3.34 3.89
N ASN A 101 8.62 3.95 2.85
CA ASN A 101 8.04 5.29 2.83
C ASN A 101 6.50 5.29 2.97
N LEU A 102 5.89 4.17 3.35
CA LEU A 102 4.44 4.08 3.58
C LEU A 102 4.16 3.38 4.91
N SER A 103 3.38 4.05 5.76
CA SER A 103 2.95 3.54 7.05
C SER A 103 1.43 3.32 7.10
N GLY A 104 0.66 4.11 6.37
CA GLY A 104 -0.80 4.10 6.45
C GLY A 104 -1.51 4.58 5.20
N ILE A 105 -2.76 4.13 5.05
CA ILE A 105 -3.63 4.50 3.94
C ILE A 105 -4.97 4.99 4.48
N LEU A 106 -5.38 6.18 4.06
CA LEU A 106 -6.69 6.75 4.35
C LEU A 106 -7.58 6.59 3.12
N LEU A 107 -8.64 5.81 3.26
CA LEU A 107 -9.62 5.62 2.19
C LEU A 107 -10.81 6.55 2.43
N TYR A 108 -11.10 7.40 1.46
CA TYR A 108 -12.25 8.32 1.46
C TYR A 108 -13.37 7.83 0.53
N PRO A 109 -14.63 8.17 0.79
CA PRO A 109 -15.75 7.67 0.00
C PRO A 109 -15.80 8.20 -1.45
N ASP A 110 -15.39 9.46 -1.68
CA ASP A 110 -15.43 10.11 -3.01
C ASP A 110 -14.12 10.87 -3.29
N ASN A 111 -13.97 11.36 -4.52
CA ASN A 111 -12.82 12.15 -4.95
C ASN A 111 -12.70 13.47 -4.16
N PHE A 112 -11.48 13.94 -4.01
CA PHE A 112 -11.14 15.15 -3.27
C PHE A 112 -10.37 16.15 -4.15
N ASN A 113 -10.25 17.40 -3.66
CA ASN A 113 -9.44 18.45 -4.29
C ASN A 113 -8.07 18.59 -3.59
N GLU A 114 -7.17 19.44 -4.12
CA GLU A 114 -5.79 19.63 -3.61
C GLU A 114 -5.72 20.02 -2.13
N ASP A 115 -6.76 20.67 -1.60
CA ASP A 115 -6.85 21.09 -0.20
C ASP A 115 -7.44 20.03 0.75
N MET A 116 -7.65 18.79 0.28
CA MET A 116 -8.37 17.72 1.00
C MET A 116 -9.79 18.14 1.44
N GLN A 117 -10.38 19.14 0.79
CA GLN A 117 -11.70 19.66 1.11
C GLN A 117 -12.80 19.01 0.26
N PHE A 118 -13.85 18.58 0.96
CA PHE A 118 -15.06 18.00 0.37
C PHE A 118 -16.14 19.08 0.24
N SER A 119 -15.88 20.15 -0.52
CA SER A 119 -16.91 21.16 -0.78
C SER A 119 -17.57 20.93 -2.14
N SER A 120 -18.88 20.71 -2.10
CA SER A 120 -19.79 20.46 -3.24
C SER A 120 -19.89 21.61 -4.25
N LYS A 121 -19.05 22.64 -4.14
CA LYS A 121 -19.14 23.90 -4.90
C LYS A 121 -18.00 24.15 -5.87
N ASP A 122 -16.99 23.28 -5.93
CA ASP A 122 -15.85 23.52 -6.80
C ASP A 122 -15.68 22.42 -7.85
N ASN A 123 -15.44 22.83 -9.09
CA ASN A 123 -15.31 21.99 -10.28
C ASN A 123 -13.94 21.26 -10.35
N SER A 124 -13.23 21.17 -9.23
CA SER A 124 -11.84 20.72 -9.11
C SER A 124 -11.67 19.35 -8.40
N ARG A 125 -12.69 18.47 -8.48
CA ARG A 125 -12.67 17.11 -7.88
C ARG A 125 -12.02 16.06 -8.79
N ASN A 126 -10.74 16.25 -9.12
CA ASN A 126 -10.03 15.38 -10.08
C ASN A 126 -8.97 14.46 -9.45
N ILE A 127 -8.78 14.48 -8.13
CA ILE A 127 -7.70 13.73 -7.50
C ILE A 127 -8.22 12.40 -6.95
N GLY A 128 -7.65 11.31 -7.45
CA GLY A 128 -7.97 9.95 -7.07
C GLY A 128 -7.08 9.40 -5.95
N GLY A 129 -5.89 9.98 -5.76
CA GLY A 129 -5.00 9.70 -4.63
C GLY A 129 -3.84 10.69 -4.51
N ILE A 130 -3.22 10.76 -3.33
CA ILE A 130 -2.03 11.58 -3.03
C ILE A 130 -1.17 10.86 -2.00
N VAL A 131 0.15 10.95 -2.14
CA VAL A 131 1.12 10.62 -1.08
C VAL A 131 1.45 11.88 -0.29
N GLY A 132 1.14 11.89 1.01
CA GLY A 132 1.28 13.03 1.89
C GLY A 132 2.72 13.53 2.06
N ASN A 133 2.86 14.82 2.36
CA ASN A 133 4.10 15.48 2.75
C ASN A 133 3.96 16.14 4.13
N GLY A 134 5.08 16.46 4.79
CA GLY A 134 5.08 17.15 6.09
C GLY A 134 4.32 16.40 7.20
N ARG A 135 3.14 16.89 7.61
CA ARG A 135 2.34 16.26 8.69
C ARG A 135 1.79 14.87 8.31
N PHE A 136 1.61 14.61 7.02
CA PHE A 136 1.11 13.34 6.47
C PHE A 136 2.23 12.50 5.84
N GLU A 137 3.47 12.70 6.30
CA GLU A 137 4.61 11.92 5.85
C GLU A 137 4.34 10.42 6.01
N LYS A 138 4.59 9.64 4.95
CA LYS A 138 4.32 8.19 4.88
C LYS A 138 2.85 7.78 4.97
N GLN A 139 1.92 8.67 4.62
CA GLN A 139 0.53 8.29 4.41
C GLN A 139 0.14 8.46 2.94
N MET A 140 -0.72 7.55 2.46
CA MET A 140 -1.39 7.68 1.18
C MET A 140 -2.88 7.93 1.40
N ILE A 141 -3.46 8.85 0.65
CA ILE A 141 -4.90 9.11 0.64
C ILE A 141 -5.45 8.58 -0.68
N LEU A 142 -6.54 7.80 -0.65
CA LEU A 142 -7.20 7.22 -1.82
C LEU A 142 -8.70 7.49 -1.82
N SER A 143 -9.28 7.64 -3.01
CA SER A 143 -10.73 7.63 -3.21
C SER A 143 -11.23 6.20 -3.46
N LYS A 144 -12.19 5.73 -2.65
CA LYS A 144 -12.87 4.45 -2.81
C LYS A 144 -13.52 4.34 -4.19
N LYS A 145 -14.18 5.42 -4.63
CA LYS A 145 -14.78 5.48 -5.98
C LYS A 145 -13.75 5.30 -7.09
N ALA A 146 -12.61 6.01 -7.01
CA ALA A 146 -11.54 5.89 -8.00
C ALA A 146 -10.87 4.52 -7.97
N LEU A 147 -10.62 3.98 -6.77
CA LEU A 147 -10.08 2.64 -6.55
C LEU A 147 -10.95 1.57 -7.23
N TYR A 148 -12.25 1.55 -6.93
CA TYR A 148 -13.19 0.58 -7.50
C TYR A 148 -13.33 0.76 -9.01
N HIS A 149 -13.38 2.00 -9.48
CA HIS A 149 -13.42 2.30 -10.92
C HIS A 149 -12.18 1.73 -11.64
N GLY A 150 -10.98 1.90 -11.06
CA GLY A 150 -9.73 1.40 -11.62
C GLY A 150 -9.67 -0.12 -11.77
N PHE A 151 -10.34 -0.89 -10.91
CA PHE A 151 -10.42 -2.35 -11.02
C PHE A 151 -11.57 -2.85 -11.91
N ARG A 152 -12.62 -2.05 -12.08
CA ARG A 152 -13.75 -2.39 -12.98
C ARG A 152 -13.48 -2.02 -14.43
N ASN A 153 -12.74 -0.94 -14.67
CA ASN A 153 -12.44 -0.44 -16.01
C ASN A 153 -11.31 -1.27 -16.64
N THR A 154 -11.64 -2.06 -17.65
CA THR A 154 -10.68 -2.88 -18.42
C THR A 154 -10.24 -2.21 -19.72
N THR A 155 -10.79 -1.03 -20.04
CA THR A 155 -10.61 -0.34 -21.32
C THR A 155 -9.69 0.88 -21.24
N ASP A 156 -9.71 1.61 -20.12
CA ASP A 156 -8.73 2.67 -19.86
C ASP A 156 -7.51 2.14 -19.14
N LYS A 157 -6.33 2.61 -19.53
CA LYS A 157 -5.03 2.21 -18.96
C LYS A 157 -4.75 2.75 -17.56
N SER A 158 -5.72 3.39 -16.90
CA SER A 158 -5.50 4.08 -15.63
C SER A 158 -6.27 3.41 -14.49
N ASN A 159 -5.55 2.62 -13.70
CA ASN A 159 -6.01 2.19 -12.39
C ASN A 159 -5.36 3.12 -11.35
N THR A 160 -6.16 4.03 -10.79
CA THR A 160 -5.70 5.03 -9.81
C THR A 160 -4.95 4.39 -8.65
N GLY A 161 -5.48 3.31 -8.06
CA GLY A 161 -4.81 2.65 -6.95
C GLY A 161 -3.40 2.20 -7.33
N ILE A 162 -3.25 1.49 -8.45
CA ILE A 162 -1.94 1.04 -8.93
C ILE A 162 -1.03 2.23 -9.26
N HIS A 163 -1.57 3.28 -9.89
CA HIS A 163 -0.82 4.49 -10.26
C HIS A 163 -0.20 5.19 -9.04
N GLU A 164 -0.95 5.36 -7.96
CA GLU A 164 -0.41 5.98 -6.74
C GLU A 164 0.71 5.16 -6.11
N PHE A 165 0.62 3.82 -6.17
CA PHE A 165 1.70 2.96 -5.70
C PHE A 165 2.94 3.02 -6.59
N VAL A 166 2.78 3.21 -7.91
CA VAL A 166 3.92 3.49 -8.80
C VAL A 166 4.60 4.80 -8.40
N HIS A 167 3.85 5.87 -8.15
CA HIS A 167 4.43 7.12 -7.65
C HIS A 167 5.15 7.00 -6.30
N LEU A 168 4.68 6.11 -5.40
CA LEU A 168 5.41 5.80 -4.18
C LEU A 168 6.78 5.16 -4.45
N ILE A 169 6.86 4.31 -5.46
CA ILE A 169 8.10 3.64 -5.88
C ILE A 169 9.04 4.66 -6.51
N ASP A 170 8.55 5.51 -7.40
CA ASP A 170 9.35 6.54 -8.07
C ASP A 170 9.99 7.50 -7.05
N LYS A 171 9.25 7.86 -5.99
CA LYS A 171 9.77 8.70 -4.90
C LYS A 171 10.87 8.03 -4.07
N LEU A 172 11.03 6.71 -4.13
CA LEU A 172 12.11 6.02 -3.42
C LEU A 172 13.45 6.09 -4.17
N ASP A 173 13.45 6.36 -5.48
CA ASP A 173 14.68 6.33 -6.31
C ASP A 173 15.50 7.62 -6.25
N ASP A 174 15.07 8.64 -5.48
CA ASP A 174 15.76 9.93 -5.24
C ASP A 174 16.27 10.68 -6.50
N ARG A 175 15.80 10.24 -7.67
CA ARG A 175 15.94 10.89 -8.97
C ARG A 175 14.54 11.25 -9.44
N THR A 176 14.06 12.41 -8.98
CA THR A 176 12.87 13.02 -9.56
C THR A 176 13.18 13.52 -10.97
N ASP A 177 13.16 12.64 -11.96
CA ASP A 177 13.13 13.05 -13.38
C ASP A 177 11.71 13.13 -13.95
N GLY A 178 10.70 12.67 -13.21
CA GLY A 178 9.29 12.94 -13.50
C GLY A 178 8.78 12.27 -14.78
N VAL A 179 9.37 11.15 -15.18
CA VAL A 179 8.93 10.39 -16.36
C VAL A 179 8.78 8.91 -16.02
N PRO A 180 7.59 8.30 -16.19
CA PRO A 180 7.42 6.85 -16.17
C PRO A 180 7.95 6.17 -17.44
#